data_AF-A0A919M2Z6-F1
#
_entry.id   AF-A0A919M2Z6-F1
#
_cell.length_a   1.000
_cell.length_b   1.000
_cell.length_c   1.000
_cell.angle_alpha   90.00
_cell.angle_beta   90.00
_cell.angle_gamma   90.00
#
_symmetry.space_group_name_H-M   'P 1'
#
loop_
_entity.id
_entity.type
_entity.pdbx_description
1 polymer ?
#
loop_
_entity_poly.entity_id
_entity_poly.type
_entity_poly.pdbx_seq_one_letter_code
_entity_poly.pdbx_strand_id
1 'polypeptide(L)'
;MSIAIPSGLVQNGTGIPQVCTRHGEAASVGKPVKFWSKPPIWSYFLIILGALPFLIVTLILRKEVRAQAWPFCPQCEKTHKNRLITGIALIALLPLSFVVASGAGDTGALLTLLGLVAAFAGLLVLARGAYRMLPGGFASRDGSTVDFPKAHPQFVTAAHAAYAQAAQQYAAWQAGQHAPYAQPTVGYQPPQQ
;
A
#
# COMPACT_ATOMS: atom_id res chain seq x y z
N MET A 1 -2.62 1.38 -16.51
CA MET A 1 -2.96 2.82 -16.46
C MET A 1 -2.46 3.39 -15.15
N SER A 2 -2.21 4.69 -15.06
CA SER A 2 -1.80 5.34 -13.81
C SER A 2 -2.97 6.11 -13.20
N ILE A 3 -3.08 6.10 -11.87
CA ILE A 3 -4.03 6.92 -11.12
C ILE A 3 -3.39 7.42 -9.83
N ALA A 4 -3.72 8.65 -9.43
CA ALA A 4 -3.30 9.26 -8.17
C ALA A 4 -4.52 9.44 -7.28
N ILE A 5 -4.47 8.89 -6.07
CA ILE A 5 -5.57 8.93 -5.10
C ILE A 5 -5.23 9.92 -3.99
N PRO A 6 -6.07 10.93 -3.70
CA PRO A 6 -5.85 11.81 -2.55
C PRO A 6 -5.70 11.01 -1.25
N SER A 7 -4.66 11.29 -0.48
CA SER A 7 -4.28 10.49 0.69
C SER A 7 -5.38 10.48 1.77
N GLY A 8 -6.12 11.58 1.93
CA GLY A 8 -7.28 11.65 2.82
C GLY A 8 -8.36 10.62 2.49
N LEU A 9 -8.60 10.37 1.19
CA LEU A 9 -9.57 9.37 0.75
C LEU A 9 -9.06 7.94 0.92
N VAL A 10 -7.75 7.72 0.84
CA VAL A 10 -7.12 6.43 1.16
C VAL A 10 -7.20 6.13 2.66
N GLN A 11 -6.92 7.12 3.50
CA GLN A 11 -6.90 6.95 4.96
C GLN A 11 -8.29 6.67 5.52
N ASN A 12 -9.31 7.36 4.98
CA ASN A 12 -10.71 7.24 5.40
C ASN A 12 -11.43 6.06 4.72
N GLY A 13 -10.82 5.45 3.70
CA GLY A 13 -11.39 4.31 2.97
C GLY A 13 -12.48 4.64 1.95
N THR A 14 -12.97 5.89 1.92
CA THR A 14 -14.08 6.31 1.03
C THR A 14 -13.69 6.37 -0.45
N GLY A 15 -12.42 6.60 -0.77
CA GLY A 15 -11.93 6.61 -2.16
C GLY A 15 -11.32 5.30 -2.62
N ILE A 16 -11.53 4.20 -1.88
CA ILE A 16 -10.96 2.90 -2.21
C ILE A 16 -12.08 2.00 -2.77
N PRO A 17 -12.12 1.74 -4.09
CA PRO A 17 -13.13 0.85 -4.66
C PRO A 17 -12.91 -0.59 -4.17
N GLN A 18 -13.96 -1.40 -4.09
CA GLN A 18 -13.91 -2.82 -3.69
C GLN A 18 -13.35 -3.73 -4.80
N VAL A 19 -12.32 -3.27 -5.49
CA VAL A 19 -11.68 -3.90 -6.63
C VAL A 19 -10.17 -3.90 -6.40
N CYS A 20 -9.50 -5.02 -6.71
CA CYS A 20 -8.06 -5.14 -6.57
C CYS A 20 -7.32 -4.28 -7.59
N THR A 21 -6.39 -3.45 -7.11
CA THR A 21 -5.52 -2.59 -7.95
C THR A 21 -4.73 -3.30 -9.03
N ARG A 22 -4.33 -4.54 -8.76
CA ARG A 22 -3.43 -5.30 -9.64
C ARG A 22 -4.18 -6.14 -10.66
N HIS A 23 -5.27 -6.78 -10.26
CA HIS A 23 -5.99 -7.76 -11.09
C HIS A 23 -7.37 -7.28 -11.56
N GLY A 24 -7.92 -6.20 -11.00
CA GLY A 24 -9.27 -5.73 -11.35
C GLY A 24 -10.42 -6.57 -10.81
N GLU A 25 -10.13 -7.66 -10.12
CA GLU A 25 -11.16 -8.53 -9.53
C GLU A 25 -11.76 -7.92 -8.25
N ALA A 26 -12.97 -8.36 -7.92
CA ALA A 26 -13.63 -8.00 -6.66
C ALA A 26 -12.76 -8.37 -5.44
N ALA A 27 -12.77 -7.48 -4.45
CA ALA A 27 -12.06 -7.70 -3.21
C ALA A 27 -12.69 -8.86 -2.41
N SER A 28 -11.88 -9.80 -1.95
CA SER A 28 -12.29 -10.84 -0.99
C SER A 28 -11.89 -10.47 0.44
N VAL A 29 -10.84 -9.67 0.61
CA VAL A 29 -10.33 -9.29 1.93
C VAL A 29 -9.77 -7.87 1.94
N GLY A 30 -10.05 -7.13 3.01
CA GLY A 30 -9.41 -5.85 3.33
C GLY A 30 -8.26 -6.05 4.31
N LYS A 31 -7.06 -5.54 4.00
CA LYS A 31 -5.91 -5.55 4.94
C LYS A 31 -5.30 -4.17 5.10
N PRO A 32 -4.76 -3.82 6.28
CA PRO A 32 -4.05 -2.56 6.46
C PRO A 32 -2.78 -2.55 5.61
N VAL A 33 -2.58 -1.47 4.86
CA VAL A 33 -1.40 -1.25 4.01
C VAL A 33 -0.82 0.12 4.32
N LYS A 34 0.51 0.19 4.39
CA LYS A 34 1.24 1.45 4.43
C LYS A 34 1.87 1.69 3.06
N PHE A 35 1.65 2.87 2.51
CA PHE A 35 2.32 3.36 1.31
C PHE A 35 3.40 4.34 1.74
N TRP A 36 4.62 4.18 1.24
CA TRP A 36 5.70 5.13 1.50
C TRP A 36 6.03 5.94 0.27
N SER A 37 6.54 7.15 0.52
CA SER A 37 7.17 7.93 -0.52
C SER A 37 8.51 7.34 -0.94
N LYS A 38 8.86 7.56 -2.21
CA LYS A 38 10.19 7.22 -2.73
C LYS A 38 11.24 8.12 -2.05
N PRO A 39 12.43 7.59 -1.73
CA PRO A 39 13.52 8.43 -1.25
C PRO A 39 13.85 9.49 -2.31
N PRO A 40 14.24 10.70 -1.91
CA PRO A 40 14.58 11.74 -2.87
C PRO A 40 15.83 11.34 -3.65
N ILE A 41 15.88 11.64 -4.96
CA ILE A 41 16.98 11.21 -5.84
C ILE A 41 18.36 11.65 -5.30
N TRP A 42 18.45 12.85 -4.73
CA TRP A 42 19.71 13.35 -4.15
C TRP A 42 20.19 12.52 -2.96
N SER A 43 19.30 11.84 -2.22
CA SER A 43 19.72 11.05 -1.05
C SER A 43 20.63 9.89 -1.44
N TYR A 44 20.57 9.39 -2.68
CA TYR A 44 21.46 8.34 -3.16
C TYR A 44 22.95 8.75 -3.14
N PHE A 45 23.28 10.05 -3.17
CA PHE A 45 24.66 10.51 -2.99
C PHE A 45 25.23 10.17 -1.60
N LEU A 46 24.37 10.09 -0.58
CA LEU A 46 24.80 9.73 0.78
C LEU A 46 25.33 8.30 0.87
N ILE A 47 25.00 7.42 -0.09
CA ILE A 47 25.53 6.06 -0.14
C ILE A 47 27.06 6.06 -0.28
N ILE A 48 27.63 7.06 -0.97
CA ILE A 48 29.09 7.21 -1.12
C ILE A 48 29.74 7.49 0.25
N LEU A 49 29.04 8.21 1.14
CA LEU A 49 29.47 8.47 2.51
C LEU A 49 29.17 7.30 3.47
N GLY A 50 28.47 6.28 2.99
CA GLY A 50 28.11 5.08 3.73
C GLY A 50 26.60 4.82 3.78
N ALA A 51 26.22 3.57 4.06
CA ALA A 51 24.82 3.17 4.14
C ALA A 51 24.06 3.83 5.32
N LEU A 52 24.76 4.09 6.44
CA LEU A 52 24.15 4.65 7.64
C LEU A 52 23.54 6.06 7.44
N PRO A 53 24.27 7.09 6.95
CA PRO A 53 23.69 8.41 6.71
C PRO A 53 22.54 8.37 5.70
N PHE A 54 22.65 7.54 4.66
CA PHE A 54 21.55 7.30 3.71
C PHE A 54 20.30 6.76 4.41
N LEU A 55 20.43 5.73 5.24
CA LEU A 55 19.30 5.15 5.97
C LEU A 55 18.66 6.17 6.91
N ILE A 56 19.44 6.94 7.67
CA ILE A 56 18.91 7.96 8.58
C ILE A 56 18.09 8.99 7.81
N VAL A 57 18.67 9.59 6.77
CA VAL A 57 17.99 10.63 5.96
C VAL A 57 16.75 10.07 5.28
N THR A 58 16.83 8.87 4.70
CA THR A 58 15.68 8.27 4.03
C THR A 58 14.56 7.87 4.99
N LEU A 59 14.87 7.46 6.23
CA LEU A 59 13.84 7.17 7.23
C LEU A 59 13.15 8.45 7.72
N ILE A 60 13.90 9.54 7.91
CA ILE A 60 13.35 10.83 8.35
C ILE A 60 12.45 11.47 7.27
N LEU A 61 12.89 11.45 6.01
CA LEU A 61 12.17 12.12 4.92
C LEU A 61 11.00 11.32 4.35
N ARG A 62 10.89 10.04 4.69
CA ARG A 62 9.88 9.15 4.13
C ARG A 62 8.52 9.45 4.75
N LYS A 63 7.57 9.85 3.92
CA LYS A 63 6.18 10.03 4.30
C LYS A 63 5.46 8.69 4.21
N GLU A 64 4.54 8.44 5.14
CA GLU A 64 3.68 7.27 5.11
C GLU A 64 2.21 7.67 5.00
N VAL A 65 1.48 6.95 4.15
CA VAL A 65 0.02 7.01 4.06
C VAL A 65 -0.53 5.63 4.39
N ARG A 66 -1.37 5.54 5.41
CA ARG A 66 -1.92 4.26 5.88
C ARG A 66 -3.35 4.08 5.37
N ALA A 67 -3.59 3.02 4.61
CA ALA A 67 -4.93 2.51 4.31
C ALA A 67 -5.32 1.48 5.37
N GLN A 68 -6.53 1.62 5.94
CA GLN A 68 -6.99 0.71 7.00
C GLN A 68 -7.44 -0.65 6.45
N ALA A 69 -8.14 -0.64 5.32
CA ALA A 69 -8.73 -1.83 4.70
C ALA A 69 -8.52 -1.82 3.18
N TRP A 70 -7.27 -2.04 2.75
CA TRP A 70 -6.95 -2.10 1.34
C TRP A 70 -7.49 -3.39 0.69
N PRO A 71 -8.20 -3.32 -0.45
CA PRO A 71 -8.84 -4.44 -1.10
C PRO A 71 -7.84 -5.37 -1.79
N PHE A 72 -7.90 -6.65 -1.46
CA PHE A 72 -7.18 -7.73 -2.12
C PHE A 72 -8.17 -8.75 -2.68
N CYS A 73 -7.90 -9.23 -3.89
CA CYS A 73 -8.68 -10.31 -4.50
C CYS A 73 -8.12 -11.70 -4.14
N PRO A 74 -8.86 -12.79 -4.41
CA PRO A 74 -8.40 -14.16 -4.14
C PRO A 74 -7.06 -14.51 -4.81
N GLN A 75 -6.78 -13.97 -6.01
CA GLN A 75 -5.49 -14.18 -6.68
C GLN A 75 -4.31 -13.55 -5.91
N CYS A 76 -4.51 -12.36 -5.33
CA CYS A 76 -3.50 -11.71 -4.48
C CYS A 76 -3.26 -12.53 -3.22
N GLU A 77 -4.31 -13.06 -2.60
CA GLU A 77 -4.19 -13.90 -1.41
C GLU A 77 -3.46 -15.21 -1.71
N LYS A 78 -3.79 -15.88 -2.82
CA LYS A 78 -3.07 -17.08 -3.28
C LYS A 78 -1.59 -16.78 -3.54
N THR A 79 -1.29 -15.66 -4.19
CA THR A 79 0.10 -15.24 -4.45
C THR A 79 0.84 -14.97 -3.13
N HIS A 80 0.20 -14.31 -2.17
CA HIS A 80 0.77 -14.07 -0.85
C HIS A 80 1.07 -15.40 -0.12
N LYS A 81 0.10 -16.32 -0.06
CA LYS A 81 0.25 -17.64 0.56
C LYS A 81 1.36 -18.45 -0.10
N ASN A 82 1.39 -18.50 -1.43
CA ASN A 82 2.44 -19.23 -2.17
C ASN A 82 3.82 -18.65 -1.87
N ARG A 83 3.99 -17.32 -1.89
CA ARG A 83 5.27 -16.68 -1.54
C ARG A 83 5.67 -16.92 -0.09
N LEU A 84 4.72 -16.92 0.83
CA LEU A 84 4.97 -17.21 2.23
C LEU A 84 5.44 -18.65 2.42
N ILE A 85 4.75 -19.63 1.82
CA ILE A 85 5.13 -21.04 1.87
C ILE A 85 6.48 -21.27 1.22
N THR A 86 6.70 -20.78 -0.01
CA THR A 86 7.99 -20.91 -0.71
C THR A 86 9.12 -20.25 0.06
N GLY A 87 8.90 -19.05 0.60
CA GLY A 87 9.90 -18.33 1.37
C GLY A 87 10.28 -19.04 2.66
N ILE A 88 9.30 -19.56 3.42
CA ILE A 88 9.56 -20.36 4.63
C ILE A 88 10.28 -21.66 4.27
N ALA A 89 9.83 -22.36 3.22
CA ALA A 89 10.46 -23.60 2.78
C ALA A 89 11.94 -23.40 2.43
N LEU A 90 12.27 -22.32 1.72
CA LEU A 90 13.66 -21.97 1.39
C LEU A 90 14.50 -21.62 2.63
N ILE A 91 13.94 -20.92 3.61
CA ILE A 91 14.64 -20.62 4.87
C ILE A 91 14.86 -21.89 5.70
N ALA A 92 13.91 -22.81 5.71
CA ALA A 92 14.00 -24.09 6.42
C ALA A 92 15.12 -25.01 5.88
N LEU A 93 15.59 -24.79 4.64
CA LEU A 93 16.75 -25.52 4.10
C LEU A 93 18.05 -25.17 4.83
N LEU A 94 18.15 -24.01 5.48
CA LEU A 94 19.35 -23.62 6.22
C LEU A 94 19.68 -24.58 7.37
N PRO A 95 18.81 -24.78 8.38
CA PRO A 95 19.11 -25.73 9.45
C PRO A 95 19.31 -27.16 8.91
N LEU A 96 18.55 -27.56 7.89
CA LEU A 96 18.72 -28.86 7.24
C LEU A 96 20.12 -29.02 6.63
N SER A 97 20.63 -27.97 5.98
CA SER A 97 21.98 -27.97 5.41
C SER A 97 23.07 -28.12 6.46
N PHE A 98 22.89 -27.56 7.66
CA PHE A 98 23.83 -27.74 8.78
C PHE A 98 23.84 -29.18 9.30
N VAL A 99 22.65 -29.79 9.44
CA VAL A 99 22.53 -31.19 9.89
C VAL A 99 23.24 -32.13 8.91
N VAL A 100 22.99 -31.97 7.61
CA VAL A 100 23.63 -32.80 6.57
C VAL A 100 25.12 -32.52 6.47
N ALA A 101 25.55 -31.25 6.55
CA ALA A 101 26.95 -30.87 6.47
C ALA A 101 27.82 -31.51 7.57
N SER A 102 27.25 -31.78 8.76
CA SER A 102 28.00 -32.38 9.87
C SER A 102 28.49 -33.81 9.58
N GLY A 103 27.84 -34.54 8.67
CA GLY A 103 28.24 -35.88 8.23
C GLY A 103 28.97 -35.93 6.89
N ALA A 104 29.16 -34.79 6.21
CA ALA A 104 29.52 -34.74 4.79
C ALA A 104 31.01 -34.46 4.50
N GLY A 105 31.86 -34.38 5.53
CA GLY A 105 33.29 -34.11 5.40
C GLY A 105 33.57 -32.82 4.63
N ASP A 106 34.47 -32.88 3.64
CA ASP A 106 34.89 -31.73 2.82
C ASP A 106 33.74 -31.08 2.03
N THR A 107 32.66 -31.82 1.75
CA THR A 107 31.49 -31.27 1.05
C THR A 107 30.57 -30.46 1.97
N GLY A 108 30.76 -30.54 3.29
CA GLY A 108 29.93 -29.85 4.28
C GLY A 108 29.90 -28.33 4.11
N ALA A 109 31.07 -27.72 3.86
CA ALA A 109 31.17 -26.27 3.66
C ALA A 109 30.36 -25.77 2.45
N LEU A 110 30.37 -26.54 1.36
CA LEU A 110 29.59 -26.23 0.16
C LEU A 110 28.08 -26.32 0.43
N LEU A 111 27.63 -27.36 1.15
CA LEU A 111 26.23 -27.52 1.53
C LEU A 111 25.74 -26.39 2.43
N THR A 112 26.55 -25.95 3.40
CA THR A 112 26.23 -24.81 4.26
C THR A 112 26.12 -23.51 3.46
N LEU A 113 27.04 -23.27 2.50
CA LEU A 113 26.98 -22.09 1.63
C LEU A 113 25.70 -22.09 0.77
N LEU A 114 25.35 -23.24 0.16
CA LEU A 114 24.12 -23.38 -0.61
C LEU A 114 22.88 -23.15 0.26
N GLY A 115 22.86 -23.68 1.48
CA GLY A 115 21.79 -23.43 2.45
C GLY A 115 21.65 -21.94 2.79
N LEU A 116 22.77 -21.23 2.98
CA LEU A 116 22.78 -19.78 3.26
C LEU A 116 22.22 -18.98 2.07
N VAL A 117 22.63 -19.29 0.85
CA VAL A 117 22.11 -18.64 -0.36
C VAL A 117 20.61 -18.90 -0.53
N ALA A 118 20.17 -20.15 -0.32
CA ALA A 118 18.76 -20.51 -0.35
C ALA A 118 17.94 -19.75 0.69
N ALA A 119 18.46 -19.61 1.92
CA ALA A 119 17.81 -18.86 2.98
C ALA A 119 17.70 -17.37 2.65
N PHE A 120 18.75 -16.77 2.08
CA PHE A 120 18.72 -15.38 1.63
C PHE A 120 17.69 -15.17 0.51
N ALA A 121 17.63 -16.08 -0.45
CA ALA A 121 16.59 -16.09 -1.49
C ALA A 121 15.19 -16.21 -0.87
N GLY A 122 15.02 -17.10 0.11
CA GLY A 122 13.77 -17.26 0.87
C GLY A 122 13.34 -15.97 1.57
N LEU A 123 14.27 -15.26 2.22
CA LEU A 123 14.02 -13.97 2.85
C LEU A 123 13.57 -12.90 1.84
N LEU A 124 14.20 -12.84 0.66
CA LEU A 124 13.79 -11.94 -0.42
C LEU A 124 12.40 -12.27 -0.96
N VAL A 125 12.06 -13.55 -1.08
CA VAL A 125 10.71 -14.00 -1.49
C VAL A 125 9.67 -13.61 -0.44
N LEU A 126 9.95 -13.80 0.86
CA LEU A 126 9.08 -13.36 1.95
C LEU A 126 8.87 -11.85 1.97
N ALA A 127 9.96 -11.08 1.84
CA ALA A 127 9.91 -9.62 1.82
C ALA A 127 9.03 -9.10 0.66
N ARG A 128 9.09 -9.76 -0.51
CA ARG A 128 8.21 -9.47 -1.66
C ARG A 128 6.81 -10.06 -1.53
N GLY A 129 6.60 -11.03 -0.65
CA GLY A 129 5.31 -11.64 -0.36
C GLY A 129 4.40 -10.77 0.47
N ALA A 130 4.95 -9.85 1.28
CA ALA A 130 4.19 -9.02 2.19
C ALA A 130 3.08 -8.21 1.49
N TYR A 131 1.88 -8.18 2.10
CA TYR A 131 0.72 -7.38 1.65
C TYR A 131 1.06 -5.92 1.32
N ARG A 132 2.05 -5.37 2.02
CA ARG A 132 2.66 -4.05 1.79
C ARG A 132 3.09 -3.79 0.34
N MET A 133 3.62 -4.80 -0.36
CA MET A 133 4.23 -4.65 -1.68
C MET A 133 3.27 -4.99 -2.84
N LEU A 134 2.16 -5.67 -2.55
CA LEU A 134 1.23 -6.19 -3.57
C LEU A 134 0.47 -5.10 -4.36
N PRO A 135 0.01 -3.99 -3.75
CA PRO A 135 -0.74 -2.96 -4.45
C PRO A 135 0.08 -2.16 -5.47
N GLY A 136 1.40 -2.15 -5.35
CA GLY A 136 2.30 -1.43 -6.25
C GLY A 136 2.18 0.10 -6.23
N GLY A 137 1.51 0.67 -5.22
CA GLY A 137 1.39 2.10 -5.03
C GLY A 137 2.53 2.70 -4.20
N PHE A 138 2.78 3.99 -4.39
CA PHE A 138 3.70 4.77 -3.54
C PHE A 138 3.05 6.10 -3.18
N ALA A 139 3.33 6.61 -1.98
CA ALA A 139 2.88 7.94 -1.61
C ALA A 139 3.68 9.00 -2.41
N SER A 140 3.05 10.09 -2.79
CA SER A 140 3.75 11.26 -3.30
C SER A 140 4.72 11.81 -2.24
N ARG A 141 5.70 12.59 -2.66
CA ARG A 141 6.77 13.12 -1.79
C ARG A 141 6.23 14.08 -0.71
N ASP A 142 5.16 14.79 -1.04
CA ASP A 142 4.40 15.65 -0.12
C ASP A 142 3.37 14.86 0.72
N GLY A 143 3.08 13.61 0.36
CA GLY A 143 2.06 12.79 1.00
C GLY A 143 0.63 13.18 0.66
N SER A 144 0.40 14.04 -0.33
CA SER A 144 -0.94 14.50 -0.71
C SER A 144 -1.70 13.44 -1.51
N THR A 145 -0.99 12.61 -2.27
CA THR A 145 -1.57 11.52 -3.07
C THR A 145 -0.85 10.18 -2.85
N VAL A 146 -1.52 9.10 -3.25
CA VAL A 146 -0.94 7.77 -3.43
C VAL A 146 -1.05 7.42 -4.91
N ASP A 147 0.09 7.25 -5.56
CA ASP A 147 0.20 7.02 -7.00
C ASP A 147 0.32 5.53 -7.30
N PHE A 148 -0.48 5.06 -8.25
CA PHE A 148 -0.50 3.68 -8.73
C PHE A 148 -0.12 3.66 -10.21
N PRO A 149 1.18 3.52 -10.56
CA PRO A 149 1.65 3.65 -11.95
C PRO A 149 1.16 2.53 -12.87
N LYS A 150 0.83 1.37 -12.29
CA LYS A 150 0.45 0.14 -13.00
C LYS A 150 -0.87 -0.42 -12.47
N ALA A 151 -1.85 0.45 -12.27
CA ALA A 151 -3.19 0.05 -11.89
C ALA A 151 -3.91 -0.64 -13.05
N HIS A 152 -4.72 -1.64 -12.70
CA HIS A 152 -5.63 -2.33 -13.61
C HIS A 152 -6.73 -1.35 -14.10
N PRO A 153 -7.15 -1.40 -15.38
CA PRO A 153 -8.16 -0.49 -15.91
C PRO A 153 -9.47 -0.47 -15.11
N GLN A 154 -9.97 -1.63 -14.70
CA GLN A 154 -11.20 -1.73 -13.88
C GLN A 154 -11.06 -1.02 -12.52
N PHE A 155 -9.87 -1.09 -11.90
CA PHE A 155 -9.62 -0.35 -10.67
C PHE A 155 -9.63 1.16 -10.92
N VAL A 156 -9.02 1.62 -12.02
CA VAL A 156 -9.00 3.03 -12.39
C VAL A 156 -10.41 3.55 -12.62
N THR A 157 -11.23 2.84 -13.40
CA THR A 157 -12.64 3.20 -13.62
C THR A 157 -13.43 3.24 -12.31
N ALA A 158 -13.29 2.23 -11.46
CA ALA A 158 -13.99 2.17 -10.17
C ALA A 158 -13.51 3.28 -9.20
N ALA A 159 -12.23 3.62 -9.22
CA ALA A 159 -11.68 4.71 -8.41
C ALA A 159 -12.20 6.08 -8.87
N HIS A 160 -12.30 6.32 -10.18
CA HIS A 160 -12.92 7.53 -10.71
C HIS A 160 -14.39 7.66 -10.29
N ALA A 161 -15.15 6.56 -10.35
CA ALA A 161 -16.53 6.54 -9.87
C ALA A 161 -16.61 6.83 -8.35
N ALA A 162 -15.73 6.25 -7.55
CA ALA A 162 -15.64 6.51 -6.12
C ALA A 162 -15.31 7.99 -5.82
N TYR A 163 -14.43 8.63 -6.60
CA TYR A 163 -14.17 10.06 -6.45
C TYR A 163 -15.37 10.92 -6.77
N ALA A 164 -16.07 10.63 -7.87
CA ALA A 164 -17.26 11.39 -8.25
C ALA A 164 -18.32 11.33 -7.14
N GLN A 165 -18.52 10.14 -6.54
CA GLN A 165 -19.42 9.96 -5.41
C GLN A 165 -18.96 10.72 -4.17
N ALA A 166 -17.67 10.65 -3.81
CA ALA A 166 -17.12 11.37 -2.66
C ALA A 166 -17.23 12.90 -2.83
N ALA A 167 -17.00 13.41 -4.05
CA ALA A 167 -17.16 14.82 -4.38
C ALA A 167 -18.62 15.28 -4.26
N GLN A 168 -19.57 14.47 -4.75
CA GLN A 168 -21.00 14.73 -4.60
C GLN A 168 -21.44 14.75 -3.13
N GLN A 169 -20.95 13.81 -2.32
CA GLN A 169 -21.24 13.77 -0.87
C GLN A 169 -20.70 15.02 -0.16
N TYR A 170 -19.49 15.45 -0.51
CA TYR A 170 -18.91 16.66 0.06
C TYR A 170 -19.70 17.92 -0.33
N ALA A 171 -20.09 18.04 -1.60
CA ALA A 171 -20.92 19.15 -2.07
C ALA A 171 -22.30 19.18 -1.38
N ALA A 172 -22.95 18.03 -1.21
CA ALA A 172 -24.22 17.91 -0.51
C ALA A 172 -24.09 18.31 0.97
N TRP A 173 -23.01 17.89 1.63
CA TRP A 173 -22.71 18.28 3.01
C TRP A 173 -22.51 19.79 3.14
N GLN A 174 -21.74 20.41 2.25
CA GLN A 174 -21.54 21.87 2.25
C GLN A 174 -22.86 22.63 2.04
N ALA A 175 -23.70 22.19 1.10
CA ALA A 175 -24.99 22.82 0.87
C ALA A 175 -25.90 22.79 2.11
N GLY A 176 -25.89 21.67 2.86
CA GLY A 176 -26.63 21.55 4.12
C GLY A 176 -26.10 22.45 5.24
N GLN A 177 -24.78 22.71 5.28
CA GLN A 177 -24.19 23.61 6.28
C GLN A 177 -24.50 25.09 6.07
N HIS A 178 -24.79 25.51 4.84
CA HIS A 178 -25.14 26.90 4.53
C HIS A 178 -26.65 27.20 4.64
N ALA A 179 -27.48 26.19 4.88
CA ALA A 179 -28.93 26.35 5.10
C ALA A 179 -29.41 26.99 6.44
N PRO A 180 -28.65 27.12 7.56
CA PRO A 180 -29.25 27.45 8.86
C PRO A 180 -29.77 28.89 9.09
N TYR A 181 -29.67 29.82 8.14
CA TYR A 181 -30.10 31.22 8.39
C TYR A 181 -31.04 31.81 7.34
N ALA A 182 -31.79 30.98 6.62
CA ALA A 182 -33.02 31.48 6.01
C ALA A 182 -34.01 31.78 7.15
N GLN A 183 -33.88 32.97 7.75
CA GLN A 183 -34.84 33.46 8.73
C GLN A 183 -36.23 33.36 8.10
N PRO A 184 -37.22 32.73 8.75
CA PRO A 184 -38.59 32.81 8.29
C PRO A 184 -38.95 34.29 8.24
N THR A 185 -39.15 34.82 7.03
CA THR A 185 -39.74 36.14 6.84
C THR A 185 -41.14 36.06 7.43
N VAL A 186 -41.28 36.45 8.69
CA VAL A 186 -42.57 36.65 9.33
C VAL A 186 -43.22 37.79 8.54
N GLY A 187 -44.14 37.42 7.65
CA GLY A 187 -44.90 38.39 6.87
C GLY A 187 -45.64 39.31 7.83
N TYR A 188 -45.20 40.56 7.93
CA TYR A 188 -45.96 41.60 8.60
C TYR A 188 -47.22 41.83 7.78
N GLN A 189 -48.35 41.33 8.26
CA GLN A 189 -49.65 41.62 7.67
C GLN A 189 -50.15 42.93 8.29
N PRO A 190 -50.20 44.04 7.55
CA PRO A 190 -50.65 45.31 8.09
C PRO A 190 -52.13 45.21 8.50
N PRO A 191 -52.54 45.86 9.60
CA PRO A 191 -53.93 45.89 10.04
C PRO A 191 -54.80 46.57 8.98
N GLN A 192 -55.90 45.92 8.60
CA GLN A 192 -56.90 46.51 7.71
C GLN A 192 -57.72 47.56 8.48
N GLN A 193 -57.82 48.75 7.89
CA GLN A 193 -58.65 49.85 8.36
C GLN A 193 -60.07 49.73 7.83
#